data_AF-A0A2N8BUT7-F1
#
_entry.id   AF-A0A2N8BUT7-F1
#
_cell.length_a   1.000
_cell.length_b   1.000
_cell.length_c   1.000
_cell.angle_alpha   90.00
_cell.angle_beta   90.00
_cell.angle_gamma   90.00
#
_symmetry.space_group_name_H-M   'P 1'
#
loop_
_entity.id
_entity.type
_entity.pdbx_description
1 polymer ?
#
loop_
_entity_poly.entity_id
_entity_poly.type
_entity_poly.pdbx_seq_one_letter_code
_entity_poly.pdbx_strand_id
1 'polypeptide(L)'
;MKFQDALVHREHMFSLGIEQDAGRFYVSIPVSNGMADYEEYYEIDRATFELFRRDPGAALPFVMRCRKRELDELLMIQPGTNRGTAI
;
A
#
# COMPACT_ATOMS: atom_id res chain seq x y z
N MET A 1 -8.66 4.60 12.69
CA MET A 1 -7.70 3.85 11.87
C MET A 1 -6.32 4.26 12.27
N LYS A 2 -5.61 3.38 12.97
CA LYS A 2 -4.20 3.56 13.31
C LYS A 2 -3.38 2.61 12.45
N PHE A 3 -2.64 3.17 11.51
CA PHE A 3 -1.72 2.40 10.66
C PHE A 3 -0.34 2.34 11.33
N GLN A 4 0.22 1.14 11.45
CA GLN A 4 1.56 0.91 11.96
C GLN A 4 2.40 0.23 10.90
N ASP A 5 3.40 0.94 10.39
CA ASP A 5 4.34 0.36 9.43
C ASP A 5 5.26 -0.64 10.13
N ALA A 6 5.31 -1.84 9.56
CA ALA A 6 6.21 -2.92 9.97
C ALA A 6 7.50 -2.91 9.13
N LEU A 7 7.40 -2.51 7.86
CA LEU A 7 8.53 -2.46 6.92
C LEU A 7 8.33 -1.30 5.94
N VAL A 8 9.40 -0.54 5.69
CA VAL A 8 9.42 0.55 4.71
C VAL A 8 10.50 0.27 3.68
N HIS A 9 10.10 0.04 2.43
CA HIS A 9 11.00 -0.26 1.33
C HIS A 9 11.21 0.97 0.44
N ARG A 10 12.21 1.78 0.79
CA ARG A 10 12.47 3.07 0.11
C ARG A 10 12.88 2.91 -1.36
N GLU A 11 13.60 1.85 -1.72
CA GLU A 11 14.06 1.63 -3.10
C GLU A 11 12.90 1.41 -4.08
N HIS A 12 11.79 0.85 -3.59
CA HIS A 12 10.61 0.53 -4.41
C HIS A 12 9.39 1.36 -3.99
N MET A 13 9.60 2.32 -3.08
CA MET A 13 8.60 3.27 -2.59
C MET A 13 7.30 2.56 -2.19
N PHE A 14 7.37 1.62 -1.24
CA PHE A 14 6.20 1.02 -0.62
C PHE A 14 6.47 0.73 0.86
N SER A 15 5.41 0.62 1.64
CA SER A 15 5.47 0.17 3.04
C SER A 15 4.50 -0.98 3.26
N LEU A 16 4.78 -1.80 4.28
CA LEU A 16 3.92 -2.89 4.75
C LEU A 16 3.60 -2.62 6.20
N GLY A 17 2.37 -2.82 6.62
CA GLY A 17 1.98 -2.59 8.00
C GLY A 17 0.71 -3.28 8.43
N ILE A 18 0.29 -2.94 9.64
CA ILE A 18 -0.91 -3.46 10.28
C ILE A 18 -1.77 -2.29 10.74
N GLU A 19 -3.04 -2.31 10.38
CA GLU A 19 -4.07 -1.44 10.88
C GLU A 19 -4.51 -1.96 12.25
N GLN A 20 -4.26 -1.20 13.32
CA GLN A 20 -4.39 -1.67 14.69
C GLN A 20 -5.83 -1.78 15.19
N ASP A 21 -6.80 -1.06 14.61
CA ASP A 21 -8.16 -1.07 15.12
C ASP A 21 -8.91 -2.36 14.72
N ALA A 22 -8.69 -2.86 13.50
CA ALA A 22 -9.28 -4.10 12.97
C ALA A 22 -8.28 -5.25 12.80
N GLY A 23 -6.98 -5.01 13.02
CA GLY A 23 -5.93 -6.02 12.86
C GLY A 23 -5.69 -6.44 11.41
N ARG A 24 -5.97 -5.55 10.45
CA ARG A 24 -5.84 -5.82 9.01
C ARG A 24 -4.42 -5.54 8.54
N PHE A 25 -3.92 -6.33 7.60
CA PHE A 25 -2.61 -6.11 7.01
C PHE A 25 -2.74 -5.25 5.77
N TYR A 26 -1.75 -4.39 5.52
CA TYR A 26 -1.78 -3.51 4.35
C TYR A 26 -0.42 -3.37 3.67
N VAL A 27 -0.49 -3.02 2.39
CA VAL A 27 0.61 -2.40 1.63
C VAL A 27 0.24 -0.95 1.37
N SER A 28 1.13 -0.02 1.68
CA SER A 28 0.96 1.38 1.30
C SER A 28 1.93 1.79 0.20
N ILE A 29 1.47 2.64 -0.71
CA ILE A 29 2.28 3.25 -1.75
C ILE A 29 2.09 4.77 -1.74
N PRO A 30 3.15 5.56 -1.96
CA PRO A 30 3.03 7.00 -2.11
C PRO A 30 2.44 7.33 -3.49
N VAL A 31 1.46 8.22 -3.48
CA VAL A 31 0.78 8.74 -4.66
C VAL A 31 0.84 10.26 -4.60
N SER A 32 1.21 10.88 -5.72
CA SER A 32 1.20 12.34 -5.83
C SER A 32 0.12 12.76 -6.80
N ASN A 33 -0.73 13.68 -6.36
CA ASN A 33 -1.69 14.34 -7.24
C ASN A 33 -1.19 15.70 -7.75
N GLY A 34 0.12 15.95 -7.68
CA GLY A 34 0.74 17.22 -8.08
C GLY A 34 0.43 18.40 -7.14
N MET A 35 -0.62 18.31 -6.32
CA MET A 35 -0.97 19.25 -5.25
C MET A 35 -0.63 18.73 -3.85
N ALA A 36 -0.67 17.41 -3.64
CA ALA A 36 -0.38 16.78 -2.36
C ALA A 36 0.14 15.36 -2.61
N ASP A 37 1.14 14.98 -1.80
CA ASP A 37 1.62 13.62 -1.69
C ASP A 37 0.85 12.95 -0.56
N TYR A 38 0.25 11.79 -0.84
CA TYR A 38 -0.50 11.00 0.12
C TYR A 38 -0.21 9.52 -0.09
N GLU A 39 -0.62 8.69 0.87
CA GLU A 39 -0.44 7.25 0.78
C GLU A 39 -1.77 6.55 0.48
N GLU A 40 -1.73 5.62 -0.46
CA GLU A 40 -2.83 4.68 -0.70
C GLU A 40 -2.56 3.39 0.05
N TYR A 41 -3.52 2.93 0.85
CA TYR A 41 -3.44 1.72 1.65
C TYR A 41 -4.28 0.60 1.02
N TYR A 42 -3.64 -0.50 0.66
CA TYR A 42 -4.25 -1.68 0.05
C TYR A 42 -4.28 -2.82 1.07
N GLU A 43 -5.47 -3.36 1.33
CA GLU A 43 -5.65 -4.50 2.23
C GLU A 43 -5.04 -5.76 1.62
N ILE A 44 -4.29 -6.50 2.43
CA ILE A 44 -3.74 -7.81 2.07
C ILE A 44 -4.04 -8.83 3.17
N ASP A 45 -4.00 -10.11 2.81
CA ASP A 45 -4.11 -11.17 3.80
C ASP A 45 -2.80 -11.37 4.57
N ARG A 46 -2.88 -12.11 5.67
CA ARG A 46 -1.73 -12.40 6.52
C ARG A 46 -0.64 -13.17 5.78
N ALA A 47 -1.01 -14.09 4.89
CA ALA A 47 -0.06 -14.92 4.15
C ALA A 47 0.80 -14.07 3.21
N THR A 48 0.17 -13.14 2.50
CA THR A 48 0.82 -12.16 1.62
C THR A 48 1.72 -11.22 2.42
N PHE A 49 1.27 -10.76 3.59
CA PHE A 49 2.06 -9.90 4.46
C PHE A 49 3.36 -10.59 4.92
N GLU A 50 3.27 -11.82 5.41
CA GLU A 50 4.45 -12.60 5.83
C GLU A 50 5.39 -12.89 4.65
N LEU A 51 4.84 -13.17 3.46
CA LEU A 51 5.63 -13.35 2.24
C LEU A 51 6.39 -12.09 1.88
N PHE A 52 5.72 -10.94 1.78
CA PHE A 52 6.34 -9.66 1.41
C PHE A 52 7.34 -9.18 2.46
N ARG A 53 7.08 -9.48 3.73
CA ARG A 53 8.01 -9.19 4.83
C ARG A 53 9.28 -10.03 4.75
N ARG A 54 9.18 -11.30 4.34
CA ARG A 54 10.32 -12.20 4.17
C ARG A 54 11.08 -11.94 2.86
N ASP A 55 10.35 -11.64 1.80
CA ASP A 55 10.85 -11.35 0.46
C ASP A 55 10.18 -10.09 -0.10
N PRO A 56 10.78 -8.91 0.13
CA PRO A 56 10.27 -7.65 -0.41
C PRO A 56 10.21 -7.61 -1.94
N GLY A 57 11.03 -8.42 -2.63
CA GLY A 57 11.01 -8.53 -4.09
C GLY A 57 9.70 -9.15 -4.60
N ALA A 58 9.10 -10.06 -3.84
CA ALA A 58 7.80 -10.66 -4.16
C ALA A 58 6.64 -9.65 -4.07
N ALA A 59 6.83 -8.51 -3.38
CA ALA A 59 5.84 -7.43 -3.31
C ALA A 59 5.80 -6.59 -4.59
N LEU A 60 6.86 -6.60 -5.42
CA LEU A 60 6.96 -5.73 -6.58
C LEU A 60 5.84 -5.92 -7.61
N PRO A 61 5.47 -7.15 -8.01
CA PRO A 61 4.34 -7.34 -8.92
C PRO A 61 3.04 -6.79 -8.35
N PHE A 62 2.82 -6.92 -7.03
CA PHE A 62 1.64 -6.39 -6.36
C PHE A 62 1.63 -4.85 -6.36
N VAL A 63 2.74 -4.23 -5.94
CA VAL A 63 2.93 -2.78 -5.93
C VAL A 63 2.75 -2.20 -7.34
N MET A 64 3.27 -2.86 -8.37
CA MET A 64 3.08 -2.43 -9.76
C MET A 64 1.62 -2.47 -10.22
N ARG A 65 0.84 -3.46 -9.76
CA ARG A 65 -0.60 -3.53 -10.04
C ARG A 65 -1.38 -2.45 -9.28
N CYS A 66 -1.02 -2.16 -8.03
CA CYS A 66 -1.56 -1.02 -7.27
C CYS A 66 -1.30 0.30 -7.98
N ARG A 67 -0.06 0.55 -8.45
CA ARG A 67 0.29 1.75 -9.22
C ARG A 67 -0.52 1.91 -10.51
N LYS A 68 -0.90 0.79 -11.14
CA LYS A 68 -1.77 0.74 -12.32
C LYS A 68 -3.26 0.83 -12.00
N ARG A 69 -3.64 0.93 -10.72
CA ARG A 69 -5.03 0.95 -10.23
C ARG A 69 -5.81 -0.32 -10.56
N GLU A 70 -5.11 -1.44 -10.74
CA GLU A 70 -5.73 -2.74 -11.03
C GLU A 70 -6.28 -3.43 -9.77
N LEU A 71 -5.93 -2.92 -8.58
CA LEU A 71 -6.27 -3.49 -7.28
C LEU A 71 -7.08 -2.51 -6.41
N ASP A 72 -7.79 -1.59 -7.04
CA ASP A 72 -8.59 -0.58 -6.34
C ASP A 72 -9.67 -1.17 -5.45
N GLU A 73 -10.13 -2.39 -5.74
CA GLU A 73 -11.07 -3.13 -4.89
C GLU A 73 -10.52 -3.43 -3.49
N LEU A 74 -9.18 -3.43 -3.34
CA LEU A 74 -8.50 -3.65 -2.06
C LEU A 74 -8.19 -2.34 -1.31
N LEU A 75 -8.57 -1.18 -1.85
CA LEU A 75 -8.29 0.10 -1.19
C LEU A 75 -9.07 0.22 0.13
N MET A 76 -8.31 0.36 1.22
CA MET A 76 -8.87 0.59 2.55
C MET A 76 -9.43 2.01 2.69
N ILE A 77 -8.86 2.96 1.95
CA ILE A 77 -9.30 4.36 1.90
C ILE A 77 -9.64 4.68 0.46
N GLN A 78 -10.91 5.02 0.22
CA GLN A 78 -11.35 5.41 -1.11
C GLN A 78 -10.68 6.73 -1.52
N PRO A 79 -10.07 6.79 -2.71
CA PRO A 79 -9.41 7.99 -3.18
C PRO A 79 -10.44 9.09 -3.45
N GLY A 80 -10.05 10.34 -3.20
CA GLY A 80 -10.87 11.50 -3.55
C GLY A 80 -11.01 11.69 -5.07
N THR A 81 -11.86 12.64 -5.47
CA THR A 81 -12.17 12.94 -6.90
C THR A 81 -10.93 13.25 -7.74
N ASN A 82 -9.89 13.83 -7.13
CA ASN A 82 -8.58 14.05 -7.76
C ASN A 82 -7.53 13.12 -7.15
N ARG A 83 -7.44 11.91 -7.70
CA ARG A 83 -6.58 10.84 -7.18
C ARG A 83 -5.09 10.99 -7.53
N GLY A 84 -4.71 11.66 -8.62
CA GLY A 84 -3.29 11.79 -8.98
C GLY A 84 -2.65 10.54 -9.55
N THR A 85 -1.32 10.54 -9.64
CA THR A 85 -0.53 9.46 -10.27
C THR A 85 0.39 8.82 -9.23
N ALA A 86 0.45 7.49 -9.21
CA ALA A 86 1.36 6.76 -8.33
C ALA A 86 2.83 7.01 -8.74
N ILE A 87 3.72 7.17 -7.76
CA ILE A 87 5.14 7.54 -7.95
C ILE A 87 6.03 6.32 -7.98
#